data_AF-A0A929VER5-F1
#
_entry.id   AF-A0A929VER5-F1
#
_cell.length_a   1.000
_cell.length_b   1.000
_cell.length_c   1.000
_cell.angle_alpha   90.00
_cell.angle_beta   90.00
_cell.angle_gamma   90.00
#
_symmetry.space_group_name_H-M   'P 1'
#
loop_
_entity.id
_entity.type
_entity.pdbx_description
1 polymer ?
#
loop_
_entity_poly.entity_id
_entity_poly.type
_entity_poly.pdbx_seq_one_letter_code
_entity_poly.pdbx_strand_id
1 'polypeptide(L)'
;KGIPVVMHGGSGVSREDYHEVIKAGVRKINYFTYMDKAGGQGVKDYLEHVSADTPLFYSQVYLAARDAMKENVRHAIRMFALKE
;
A
#
# COMPACT_ATOMS: atom_id res chain seq x y z
N LYS A 1 16.05 9.46 26.85
CA LYS A 1 15.25 10.10 25.78
C LYS A 1 15.83 9.68 24.44
N GLY A 2 15.01 9.48 23.40
CA GLY A 2 15.50 9.07 22.07
C GLY A 2 15.30 7.59 21.71
N ILE A 3 14.40 6.88 22.39
CA ILE A 3 14.01 5.52 21.97
C ILE A 3 13.04 5.66 20.79
N PRO A 4 13.34 5.07 19.61
CA PRO A 4 12.41 5.06 18.48
C PRO A 4 11.12 4.34 18.84
N VAL A 5 9.97 4.94 18.51
CA VAL A 5 8.65 4.32 18.71
C VAL A 5 8.10 3.74 17.42
N VAL A 6 7.34 2.66 17.58
CA VAL A 6 6.69 1.91 16.51
C VAL A 6 5.20 2.15 16.58
N MET A 7 4.59 2.49 15.44
CA MET A 7 3.15 2.56 15.28
C MET A 7 2.63 1.25 14.70
N HIS A 8 1.73 0.59 15.43
CA HIS A 8 0.99 -0.58 14.96
C HIS A 8 -0.37 -0.14 14.40
N GLY A 9 -0.75 -0.64 13.22
CA GLY A 9 -2.05 -0.36 12.61
C GLY A 9 -2.17 1.06 12.02
N GLY A 10 -1.87 1.20 10.74
CA GLY A 10 -2.02 2.47 10.01
C GLY A 10 -3.37 2.67 9.30
N SER A 11 -4.25 1.67 9.31
CA SER A 11 -5.52 1.76 8.61
C SER A 11 -6.47 2.75 9.29
N GLY A 12 -7.02 3.68 8.50
CA GLY A 12 -7.92 4.74 8.95
C GLY A 12 -7.22 6.06 9.29
N VAL A 13 -5.88 6.08 9.28
CA VAL A 13 -5.08 7.26 9.65
C VAL A 13 -4.95 8.19 8.44
N SER A 14 -5.19 9.48 8.67
CA SER A 14 -5.04 10.51 7.63
C SER A 14 -3.58 10.76 7.30
N ARG A 15 -3.30 11.35 6.13
CA ARG A 15 -1.95 11.77 5.74
C ARG A 15 -1.36 12.73 6.79
N GLU A 16 -2.19 13.66 7.23
CA GLU A 16 -1.84 14.69 8.20
C GLU A 16 -1.44 14.05 9.53
N ASP A 17 -2.24 13.10 10.02
CA ASP A 17 -1.93 12.38 11.27
C ASP A 17 -0.65 11.56 11.15
N TYR A 18 -0.39 10.92 10.00
CA TYR A 18 0.89 10.25 9.77
C TYR A 18 2.07 11.22 9.88
N HIS A 19 1.94 12.41 9.30
CA HIS A 19 2.99 13.42 9.39
C HIS A 19 3.20 13.87 10.83
N GLU A 20 2.13 14.07 11.59
CA GLU A 20 2.21 14.49 13.00
C GLU A 20 2.88 13.43 13.87
N VAL A 21 2.52 12.15 13.75
CA VAL A 21 3.16 11.08 14.55
C VAL A 21 4.63 10.87 14.19
N ILE A 22 5.01 11.06 12.92
CA ILE A 22 6.40 10.98 12.48
C ILE A 22 7.22 12.13 13.07
N LYS A 23 6.70 13.37 13.04
CA LYS A 23 7.32 14.52 13.70
C LYS A 23 7.44 14.31 15.22
N ALA A 24 6.45 13.66 15.84
CA ALA A 24 6.42 13.33 17.26
C ALA A 24 7.41 12.22 17.68
N GLY A 25 7.99 11.47 16.74
CA GLY A 25 9.07 10.51 17.03
C GLY A 25 8.86 9.09 16.54
N VAL A 26 7.76 8.77 15.84
CA VAL A 26 7.57 7.45 15.21
C VAL A 26 8.64 7.22 14.14
N ARG A 27 9.26 6.03 14.17
CA ARG A 27 10.31 5.64 13.20
C ARG A 27 10.04 4.33 12.47
N LYS A 28 8.98 3.62 12.85
CA LYS A 28 8.48 2.45 12.13
C LYS A 28 6.96 2.44 12.14
N ILE A 29 6.36 2.26 10.98
CA ILE A 29 4.90 2.11 10.83
C ILE A 29 4.64 0.74 10.21
N ASN A 30 3.69 -0.01 10.77
CA ASN A 30 3.20 -1.25 10.17
C ASN A 30 2.11 -0.93 9.14
N TYR A 31 2.29 -1.36 7.89
CA TYR A 31 1.40 -1.04 6.77
C TYR A 31 1.08 -2.32 5.98
N PHE A 32 -0.17 -2.78 6.05
CA PHE A 32 -0.59 -4.04 5.41
C PHE A 32 -1.92 -3.91 4.67
N THR A 33 -3.02 -3.63 5.39
CA THR A 33 -4.39 -3.70 4.85
C THR A 33 -4.60 -2.89 3.57
N TYR A 34 -4.03 -1.69 3.47
CA TYR A 34 -4.17 -0.86 2.26
C TYR A 34 -3.43 -1.45 1.06
N MET A 35 -2.21 -1.95 1.27
CA MET A 35 -1.44 -2.64 0.25
C MET A 35 -2.18 -3.89 -0.21
N ASP A 36 -2.59 -4.74 0.73
CA ASP A 36 -3.30 -6.00 0.43
C ASP A 36 -4.61 -5.74 -0.35
N LYS A 37 -5.40 -4.76 0.09
CA LYS A 37 -6.60 -4.31 -0.62
C LYS A 37 -6.28 -3.81 -2.03
N ALA A 38 -5.20 -3.06 -2.22
CA ALA A 38 -4.77 -2.61 -3.55
C ALA A 38 -4.42 -3.79 -4.47
N GLY A 39 -3.77 -4.83 -3.94
CA GLY A 39 -3.51 -6.06 -4.67
C GLY A 39 -4.79 -6.75 -5.13
N GLY A 40 -5.76 -6.92 -4.22
CA GLY A 40 -7.07 -7.50 -4.56
C GLY A 40 -7.83 -6.68 -5.60
N GLN A 41 -7.78 -5.36 -5.51
CA GLN A 41 -8.40 -4.48 -6.50
C GLN A 41 -7.70 -4.57 -7.86
N GLY A 42 -6.36 -4.63 -7.90
CA GLY A 42 -5.62 -4.82 -9.15
C GLY A 42 -5.94 -6.13 -9.87
N VAL A 43 -6.17 -7.22 -9.12
CA VAL A 43 -6.67 -8.48 -9.68
C VAL A 43 -8.08 -8.30 -10.25
N LYS A 44 -8.98 -7.68 -9.49
CA LYS A 44 -10.35 -7.44 -9.93
C LYS A 44 -10.37 -6.64 -11.24
N ASP A 45 -9.63 -5.53 -11.29
CA ASP A 45 -9.54 -4.66 -12.46
C ASP A 45 -8.98 -5.42 -13.67
N TYR A 46 -7.93 -6.23 -13.49
CA TYR A 46 -7.39 -7.07 -14.56
C TYR A 46 -8.43 -8.06 -15.11
N LEU A 47 -9.17 -8.74 -14.23
CA LEU A 47 -10.20 -9.71 -14.64
C LEU A 47 -11.40 -9.06 -15.32
N GLU A 48 -11.73 -7.80 -14.99
CA GLU A 48 -12.80 -7.05 -15.66
C GLU A 48 -12.42 -6.60 -17.08
N HIS A 49 -11.12 -6.49 -17.39
CA HIS A 49 -10.62 -5.97 -18.67
C HIS A 49 -9.99 -7.02 -19.59
N VAL A 50 -9.75 -8.25 -19.11
CA VAL A 50 -9.24 -9.33 -19.95
C VAL A 50 -10.31 -9.80 -20.93
N SER A 51 -9.95 -9.92 -22.21
CA SER A 51 -10.88 -10.44 -23.23
C SER A 51 -11.21 -11.91 -22.97
N ALA A 52 -12.45 -12.31 -23.28
CA ALA A 52 -12.93 -13.69 -23.14
C ALA A 52 -12.09 -14.71 -23.93
N ASP A 53 -11.48 -14.28 -25.04
CA ASP A 53 -10.65 -15.14 -25.90
C ASP A 53 -9.20 -15.25 -25.40
N THR A 54 -8.82 -14.47 -24.39
CA THR A 54 -7.46 -14.50 -23.82
C THR A 54 -7.38 -15.57 -22.73
N PRO A 55 -6.45 -16.54 -22.84
CA PRO A 55 -6.25 -17.51 -21.77
C PRO A 55 -5.86 -16.82 -20.46
N LEU A 56 -6.53 -17.19 -19.38
CA LEU A 56 -6.25 -16.63 -18.06
C LEU A 56 -5.02 -17.30 -17.46
N PHE A 57 -3.89 -16.60 -17.47
CA PHE A 57 -2.65 -17.08 -16.87
C PHE A 57 -2.49 -16.57 -15.43
N TYR A 58 -2.19 -17.48 -14.49
CA TYR A 58 -1.88 -17.13 -13.10
C TYR A 58 -0.78 -16.06 -12.98
N SER A 59 0.25 -16.14 -13.83
CA SER A 59 1.35 -15.18 -13.84
C SER A 59 0.87 -13.74 -14.10
N GLN A 60 -0.13 -13.55 -14.96
CA GLN A 60 -0.68 -12.22 -15.24
C GLN A 60 -1.51 -11.68 -14.08
N VAL A 61 -2.32 -12.54 -13.46
CA VAL A 61 -3.09 -12.20 -12.24
C VAL A 61 -2.14 -11.78 -11.11
N TYR A 62 -1.07 -12.55 -10.89
CA TYR A 62 -0.04 -12.23 -9.90
C TYR A 62 0.63 -10.88 -10.21
N LEU A 63 0.99 -10.62 -11.47
CA LEU A 63 1.61 -9.36 -11.87
C LEU A 63 0.69 -8.16 -11.62
N ALA A 64 -0.60 -8.28 -11.96
CA ALA A 64 -1.59 -7.23 -11.70
C ALA A 64 -1.71 -6.91 -10.20
N ALA A 65 -1.81 -7.93 -9.35
CA ALA A 65 -1.81 -7.76 -7.90
C ALA A 65 -0.54 -7.06 -7.41
N ARG A 66 0.62 -7.56 -7.84
CA ARG A 66 1.94 -7.08 -7.43
C ARG A 66 2.14 -5.62 -7.81
N ASP A 67 1.76 -5.23 -9.02
CA ASP A 67 1.97 -3.88 -9.51
C ASP A 67 1.04 -2.88 -8.81
N ALA A 68 -0.20 -3.25 -8.50
CA ALA A 68 -1.10 -2.45 -7.69
C ALA A 68 -0.60 -2.28 -6.24
N MET A 69 -0.15 -3.38 -5.61
CA MET A 69 0.50 -3.33 -4.29
C MET A 69 1.73 -2.42 -4.30
N LYS A 70 2.57 -2.53 -5.33
CA LYS A 70 3.79 -1.74 -5.48
C LYS A 70 3.48 -0.25 -5.54
N GLU A 71 2.45 0.15 -6.29
CA GLU A 71 2.07 1.56 -6.38
C GLU A 71 1.52 2.09 -5.06
N ASN A 72 0.68 1.30 -4.39
CA ASN A 72 0.18 1.67 -3.07
C ASN A 72 1.31 1.85 -2.04
N VAL A 73 2.30 0.95 -2.04
CA VAL A 73 3.49 1.06 -1.19
C VAL A 73 4.35 2.27 -1.54
N ARG A 74 4.50 2.62 -2.83
CA ARG A 74 5.22 3.84 -3.23
C ARG A 74 4.55 5.09 -2.66
N HIS A 75 3.23 5.16 -2.73
CA HIS A 75 2.47 6.25 -2.14
C HIS A 75 2.71 6.33 -0.62
N ALA A 76 2.62 5.21 0.09
CA ALA A 76 2.91 5.15 1.52
C ALA A 76 4.35 5.60 1.86
N ILE A 77 5.34 5.19 1.06
CA ILE A 77 6.75 5.63 1.24
C ILE A 77 6.88 7.14 1.13
N ARG A 78 6.25 7.76 0.14
CA ARG A 78 6.35 9.21 -0.07
C ARG A 78 5.61 10.00 1.01
N MET A 79 4.44 9.53 1.42
CA MET A 79 3.70 10.04 2.58
C MET A 79 4.57 9.98 3.85
N PHE A 80 5.16 8.83 4.16
CA PHE A 80 6.01 8.69 5.36
C PHE A 80 7.32 9.47 5.26
N ALA A 81 7.78 9.78 4.05
CA ALA A 81 8.93 10.64 3.81
C ALA A 81 8.61 12.14 3.86
N LEU A 82 7.35 12.52 4.17
CA LEU A 82 6.86 13.89 4.19
C LEU A 82 7.01 14.60 2.82
N LYS A 83 6.80 13.86 1.72
CA LYS A 83 7.00 14.33 0.33
C LYS A 83 5.71 14.52 -0.46
N GLU A 84 4.56 14.20 0.12
CA GLU A 84 3.23 14.37 -0.47
C GLU A 84 2.29 14.95 0.58
#